data_AF-A0A0L7QUK5-F1
#
_entry.id   AF-A0A0L7QUK5-F1
#
_cell.length_a   1.000
_cell.length_b   1.000
_cell.length_c   1.000
_cell.angle_alpha   90.00
_cell.angle_beta   90.00
_cell.angle_gamma   90.00
#
_symmetry.space_group_name_H-M   'P 1'
#
loop_
_entity.id
_entity.type
_entity.pdbx_description
1 polymer ?
#
loop_
_entity_poly.entity_id
_entity_poly.type
_entity_poly.pdbx_seq_one_letter_code
_entity_poly.pdbx_strand_id
1 'polypeptide(L)'
;MLSRFKNAFKCTLPKCENFHFPGMEKPESSMGDESNAELEDRDPNNLNKHLQVMWDDVIGEPEGIRSPECAWRLSGHCFRLSRGCCYIFLSVLVAPVLALCLGFTFACLAFQHIWCLAPCLRVWKITCAATRNFFSAVTQAIVRPIMDSLGYLFHNIRVFNQKLPDGPAKGDDFLVV
;
A
#
# COMPACT_ATOMS: atom_id res chain seq x y z
N MET A 1 15.09 54.42 27.54
CA MET A 1 15.01 53.48 26.40
C MET A 1 13.93 52.38 26.54
N LEU A 2 12.91 52.53 27.41
CA LEU A 2 11.87 51.50 27.61
C LEU A 2 10.47 51.89 27.10
N SER A 3 10.24 53.12 26.59
CA SER A 3 8.92 53.51 26.06
C SER A 3 8.74 53.25 24.56
N ARG A 4 9.82 52.97 23.80
CA ARG A 4 9.72 52.68 22.35
C ARG A 4 9.30 51.24 22.05
N PHE A 5 9.49 50.30 22.97
CA PHE A 5 9.07 48.90 22.81
C PHE A 5 7.58 48.68 23.10
N LYS A 6 6.95 49.50 23.95
CA LYS A 6 5.51 49.36 24.26
C LYS A 6 4.58 49.84 23.14
N ASN A 7 5.09 50.61 22.19
CA ASN A 7 4.32 51.09 21.03
C ASN A 7 4.38 50.14 19.81
N ALA A 8 5.25 49.13 19.83
CA ALA A 8 5.31 48.10 18.79
C ALA A 8 4.25 46.99 18.99
N PHE A 9 3.70 46.87 20.21
CA PHE A 9 2.66 45.90 20.57
C PHE A 9 1.24 46.49 20.63
N LYS A 10 1.04 47.74 20.19
CA LYS A 10 -0.29 48.21 19.79
C LYS A 10 -0.54 47.71 18.38
N CYS A 11 -0.83 46.41 18.25
CA CYS A 11 -1.53 45.91 17.08
C CYS A 11 -2.92 46.55 17.07
N THR A 12 -3.05 47.67 16.38
CA THR A 12 -4.35 48.15 15.92
C THR A 12 -4.79 47.13 14.89
N LEU A 13 -5.53 46.12 15.33
CA LEU A 13 -6.16 45.14 14.47
C LEU A 13 -6.98 45.94 13.44
N PRO A 14 -6.66 45.89 12.13
CA PRO A 14 -7.54 46.47 11.16
C PRO A 14 -8.84 45.66 11.26
N LYS A 15 -9.91 46.35 11.65
CA LYS A 15 -11.27 45.81 11.53
C LYS A 15 -11.42 45.50 10.05
N CYS A 16 -11.51 44.21 9.69
CA CYS A 16 -11.75 43.77 8.33
C CYS A 16 -13.15 44.24 7.91
N GLU A 17 -13.29 45.52 7.57
CA GLU A 17 -14.44 46.03 6.86
C GLU A 17 -14.30 45.62 5.40
N ASN A 18 -15.12 44.63 5.04
CA ASN A 18 -15.67 44.40 3.71
C ASN A 18 -14.68 44.46 2.55
N PHE A 19 -13.61 43.65 2.60
CA PHE A 19 -12.96 43.22 1.38
C PHE A 19 -13.82 42.14 0.72
N HIS A 20 -14.81 42.59 -0.05
CA HIS A 20 -15.61 41.72 -0.90
C HIS A 20 -14.74 41.27 -2.09
N PHE A 21 -14.17 40.09 -1.98
CA PHE A 21 -13.69 39.35 -3.15
C PHE A 21 -14.93 38.88 -3.92
N PRO A 22 -15.16 39.33 -5.18
CA PRO A 22 -16.27 38.81 -5.99
C PRO A 22 -15.97 37.33 -6.30
N GLY A 23 -16.93 36.46 -5.98
CA GLY A 23 -16.79 35.00 -6.11
C GLY A 23 -16.95 34.21 -4.80
N MET A 24 -17.66 34.77 -3.82
CA MET A 24 -17.98 34.10 -2.56
C MET A 24 -19.31 33.33 -2.68
N GLU A 25 -19.24 32.09 -3.14
CA GLU A 25 -20.15 31.05 -2.65
C GLU A 25 -19.37 30.14 -1.69
N LYS A 26 -20.06 29.88 -0.58
CA LYS A 26 -19.70 29.07 0.58
C LYS A 26 -19.27 27.66 0.15
N PRO A 27 -18.38 26.95 0.88
CA PRO A 27 -18.22 25.52 0.67
C PRO A 27 -19.47 24.85 1.26
N GLU A 28 -20.55 24.87 0.50
CA GLU A 28 -21.70 24.02 0.76
C GLU A 28 -21.29 22.62 0.31
N SER A 29 -21.13 21.76 1.31
CA SER A 29 -21.28 20.33 1.14
C SER A 29 -22.66 20.04 0.52
N SER A 30 -22.74 19.93 -0.80
CA SER A 30 -23.76 19.10 -1.46
C SER A 30 -23.41 18.86 -2.91
N MET A 31 -23.35 17.57 -3.22
CA MET A 31 -23.54 16.97 -4.52
C MET A 31 -24.53 17.73 -5.43
N GLY A 32 -24.18 17.80 -6.71
CA GLY A 32 -25.16 17.96 -7.80
C GLY A 32 -25.06 19.27 -8.56
N ASP A 33 -24.15 19.35 -9.53
CA ASP A 33 -24.44 20.07 -10.78
C ASP A 33 -24.34 19.07 -11.93
N GLU A 34 -25.52 18.71 -12.46
CA GLU A 34 -25.78 17.83 -13.60
C GLU A 34 -25.38 18.49 -14.93
N SER A 35 -24.10 18.82 -15.05
CA SER A 35 -23.45 19.08 -16.34
C SER A 35 -21.98 18.64 -16.38
N ASN A 36 -21.53 17.91 -15.35
CA ASN A 36 -20.27 17.21 -15.36
C ASN A 36 -20.34 16.11 -16.42
N ALA A 37 -19.77 16.36 -17.60
CA ALA A 37 -19.22 15.28 -18.42
C ALA A 37 -18.46 14.37 -17.46
N GLU A 38 -18.92 13.12 -17.31
CA GLU A 38 -18.38 12.14 -16.38
C GLU A 38 -16.85 12.12 -16.53
N LEU A 39 -16.14 12.80 -15.63
CA LEU A 39 -14.69 12.89 -15.71
C LEU A 39 -14.17 11.50 -15.40
N GLU A 40 -13.56 10.87 -16.40
CA GLU A 40 -13.02 9.52 -16.29
C GLU A 40 -12.09 9.40 -15.09
N ASP A 41 -12.32 8.40 -14.23
CA ASP A 41 -11.46 8.12 -13.10
C ASP A 41 -10.08 7.68 -13.60
N ARG A 42 -9.07 8.52 -13.33
CA ARG A 42 -7.68 8.29 -13.78
C ARG A 42 -6.91 7.35 -12.86
N ASP A 43 -7.44 6.98 -11.69
CA ASP A 43 -6.84 6.02 -10.75
C ASP A 43 -7.84 4.93 -10.29
N PRO A 44 -8.36 4.10 -11.23
CA PRO A 44 -9.36 3.08 -10.90
C PRO A 44 -8.85 2.04 -9.89
N ASN A 45 -7.54 1.80 -9.87
CA ASN A 45 -6.90 0.86 -8.94
C ASN A 45 -6.55 1.49 -7.58
N ASN A 46 -6.85 2.77 -7.38
CA ASN A 46 -6.61 3.48 -6.13
C ASN A 46 -5.14 3.41 -5.66
N LEU A 47 -4.20 3.51 -6.59
CA LEU A 47 -2.76 3.44 -6.34
C LEU A 47 -2.28 4.62 -5.48
N ASN A 48 -2.95 5.78 -5.61
CA ASN A 48 -2.47 7.04 -5.06
C ASN A 48 -3.31 7.59 -3.90
N LYS A 49 -4.06 6.72 -3.18
CA LYS A 49 -4.87 7.13 -2.00
C LYS A 49 -4.08 7.96 -0.98
N HIS A 50 -2.81 7.64 -0.77
CA HIS A 50 -1.93 8.33 0.18
C HIS A 50 -1.59 9.78 -0.22
N LEU A 51 -1.80 10.17 -1.49
CA LEU A 51 -1.54 11.53 -1.98
C LEU A 51 -2.77 12.45 -1.85
N GLN A 52 -3.92 11.91 -1.43
CA GLN A 52 -5.15 12.67 -1.20
C GLN A 52 -5.08 13.44 0.12
N VAL A 53 -4.20 14.45 0.17
CA VAL A 53 -4.02 15.30 1.36
C VAL A 53 -4.95 16.52 1.25
N MET A 54 -5.76 16.78 2.27
CA MET A 54 -6.57 18.01 2.36
C MET A 54 -5.85 19.11 3.13
N TRP A 55 -6.26 20.37 2.94
CA TRP A 55 -5.67 21.50 3.68
C TRP A 55 -5.80 21.31 5.20
N ASP A 56 -6.96 20.82 5.63
CA ASP A 56 -7.26 20.59 7.04
C ASP A 56 -6.39 19.48 7.64
N ASP A 57 -5.91 18.52 6.84
CA ASP A 57 -5.00 17.46 7.29
C ASP A 57 -3.58 17.99 7.54
N VAL A 58 -3.18 19.08 6.88
CA VAL A 58 -1.82 19.63 6.95
C VAL A 58 -1.68 20.66 8.07
N ILE A 59 -2.66 21.57 8.17
CA ILE A 59 -2.58 22.75 9.04
C ILE A 59 -3.61 22.70 10.18
N GLY A 60 -4.53 21.73 10.18
CA GLY A 60 -5.64 21.58 11.12
C GLY A 60 -5.34 22.11 12.53
N GLU A 61 -5.98 23.23 12.88
CA GLU A 61 -5.80 23.86 14.18
C GLU A 61 -6.60 23.12 15.27
N PRO A 62 -6.05 22.98 16.50
CA PRO A 62 -6.76 22.38 17.62
C PRO A 62 -7.87 23.29 18.15
N GLU A 63 -8.90 22.72 18.78
CA GLU A 63 -10.09 23.46 19.24
C GLU A 63 -9.80 24.62 20.22
N GLY A 64 -8.66 24.57 20.93
CA GLY A 64 -8.28 25.58 21.93
C GLY A 64 -7.55 26.83 21.39
N ILE A 65 -7.00 26.80 20.17
CA ILE A 65 -6.24 27.92 19.59
C ILE A 65 -6.65 28.06 18.12
N ARG A 66 -7.43 29.11 17.81
CA ARG A 66 -7.95 29.35 16.46
C ARG A 66 -7.43 30.65 15.88
N SER A 67 -6.93 30.58 14.65
CA SER A 67 -6.60 31.73 13.83
C SER A 67 -7.86 32.50 13.43
N PRO A 68 -7.72 33.80 13.08
CA PRO A 68 -8.83 34.59 12.54
C PRO A 68 -9.42 33.94 11.28
N GLU A 69 -10.75 33.96 11.16
CA GLU A 69 -11.48 33.29 10.07
C GLU A 69 -11.07 33.77 8.66
N CYS A 70 -10.70 35.04 8.53
CA CYS A 70 -10.22 35.59 7.26
C CYS A 70 -8.86 35.00 6.86
N ALA A 71 -7.94 34.83 7.82
CA ALA A 71 -6.64 34.24 7.58
C ALA A 71 -6.77 32.77 7.21
N TRP A 72 -7.61 32.03 7.94
CA TRP A 72 -7.91 30.61 7.71
C TRP A 72 -8.44 30.35 6.29
N ARG A 73 -9.43 31.13 5.83
CA ARG A 73 -10.02 30.97 4.50
C ARG A 73 -9.05 31.37 3.38
N LEU A 74 -8.30 32.46 3.57
CA LEU A 74 -7.33 32.91 2.57
C LEU A 74 -6.19 31.91 2.39
N SER A 75 -5.64 31.39 3.49
CA SER A 75 -4.56 30.39 3.43
C SER A 75 -5.04 29.10 2.77
N GLY A 76 -6.25 28.62 3.09
CA GLY A 76 -6.83 27.44 2.45
C GLY A 76 -7.07 27.62 0.95
N HIS A 77 -7.52 28.80 0.52
CA HIS A 77 -7.69 29.10 -0.91
C HIS A 77 -6.34 29.19 -1.64
N CYS A 78 -5.37 29.89 -1.05
CA CYS A 78 -4.02 30.01 -1.60
C CYS A 78 -3.34 28.64 -1.75
N PHE A 79 -3.51 27.75 -0.76
CA PHE A 79 -3.02 26.38 -0.83
C PHE A 79 -3.63 25.58 -1.99
N ARG A 80 -4.96 25.59 -2.13
CA ARG A 80 -5.65 24.87 -3.21
C ARG A 80 -5.21 25.38 -4.59
N LEU A 81 -5.15 26.70 -4.75
CA LEU A 81 -4.73 27.33 -6.00
C LEU A 81 -3.28 27.00 -6.33
N SER A 82 -2.36 27.22 -5.39
CA SER A 82 -0.94 26.93 -5.59
C SER A 82 -0.71 25.46 -5.94
N ARG A 83 -1.36 24.53 -5.23
CA ARG A 83 -1.26 23.09 -5.52
C ARG A 83 -1.79 22.76 -6.91
N GLY A 84 -2.95 23.28 -7.27
CA GLY A 84 -3.56 23.06 -8.60
C GLY A 84 -2.67 23.59 -9.72
N CYS A 85 -2.21 24.84 -9.62
CA CYS A 85 -1.35 25.45 -10.63
C CYS A 85 -0.02 24.71 -10.79
N CYS A 86 0.66 24.38 -9.70
CA CYS A 86 1.91 23.62 -9.76
C CYS A 86 1.69 22.21 -10.34
N TYR A 87 0.63 21.53 -9.94
CA TYR A 87 0.30 20.20 -10.45
C TYR A 87 0.03 20.23 -11.96
N ILE A 88 -0.77 21.18 -12.45
CA ILE A 88 -1.07 21.33 -13.87
C ILE A 88 0.22 21.62 -14.65
N PHE A 89 1.04 22.56 -14.19
CA PHE A 89 2.30 22.90 -14.84
C PHE A 89 3.24 21.69 -14.97
N LEU A 90 3.44 20.95 -13.88
CA LEU A 90 4.25 19.74 -13.88
C LEU A 90 3.65 18.65 -14.76
N SER A 91 2.32 18.49 -14.74
CA SER A 91 1.61 17.49 -15.54
C SER A 91 1.69 17.77 -17.03
N VAL A 92 1.64 19.05 -17.45
CA VAL A 92 1.70 19.41 -18.87
C VAL A 92 3.12 19.30 -19.42
N LEU A 93 4.13 19.67 -18.65
CA LEU A 93 5.51 19.72 -19.14
C LEU A 93 6.30 18.45 -18.86
N VAL A 94 6.24 17.96 -17.63
CA VAL A 94 7.14 16.88 -17.17
C VAL A 94 6.51 15.51 -17.43
N ALA A 95 5.20 15.36 -17.26
CA ALA A 95 4.56 14.06 -17.41
C ALA A 95 4.70 13.44 -18.81
N PRO A 96 4.60 14.17 -19.93
CA PRO A 96 4.82 13.60 -21.26
C PRO A 96 6.25 13.09 -21.45
N VAL A 97 7.24 13.82 -20.95
CA VAL A 97 8.65 13.42 -21.03
C VAL A 97 8.87 12.13 -20.24
N LEU A 98 8.36 12.06 -19.00
CA LEU A 98 8.44 10.85 -18.18
C LEU A 98 7.67 9.68 -18.81
N ALA A 99 6.49 9.91 -19.38
CA ALA A 99 5.72 8.89 -20.07
C ALA A 99 6.47 8.30 -21.27
N LEU A 100 7.18 9.15 -22.05
CA LEU A 100 8.03 8.69 -23.15
C LEU A 100 9.21 7.85 -22.64
N CYS A 101 9.90 8.29 -21.58
CA CYS A 101 10.98 7.52 -20.98
C CYS A 101 10.49 6.16 -20.47
N LEU A 102 9.38 6.12 -19.74
CA LEU A 102 8.78 4.88 -19.25
C LEU A 102 8.35 3.97 -20.41
N GLY A 103 7.67 4.52 -21.41
CA GLY A 103 7.27 3.77 -22.60
C GLY A 103 8.45 3.12 -23.31
N PHE A 104 9.55 3.85 -23.49
CA PHE A 104 10.78 3.31 -24.07
C PHE A 104 11.38 2.19 -23.21
N THR A 105 11.44 2.36 -21.89
CA THR A 105 11.94 1.30 -20.99
C THR A 105 11.09 0.04 -21.06
N PHE A 106 9.76 0.16 -21.08
CA PHE A 106 8.88 -0.99 -21.22
C PHE A 106 9.00 -1.67 -22.59
N ALA A 107 9.24 -0.90 -23.67
CA ALA A 107 9.52 -1.46 -24.98
C ALA A 107 10.82 -2.29 -24.99
N CYS A 108 11.90 -1.78 -24.39
CA CYS A 108 13.15 -2.52 -24.24
C CYS A 108 12.97 -3.79 -23.39
N LEU A 109 12.24 -3.70 -22.28
CA LEU A 109 11.94 -4.84 -21.42
C LEU A 109 11.12 -5.91 -22.15
N ALA A 110 10.09 -5.50 -22.91
CA ALA A 110 9.29 -6.41 -23.71
C ALA A 110 10.13 -7.10 -24.79
N PHE A 111 11.00 -6.36 -25.48
CA PHE A 111 11.92 -6.92 -26.46
C PHE A 111 12.86 -7.94 -25.82
N GLN A 112 13.52 -7.58 -24.72
CA GLN A 112 14.40 -8.48 -23.99
C GLN A 112 13.67 -9.75 -23.52
N HIS A 113 12.44 -9.62 -23.04
CA HIS A 113 11.66 -10.76 -22.56
C HIS A 113 11.30 -11.71 -23.70
N ILE A 114 10.82 -11.20 -24.83
CA ILE A 114 10.38 -12.02 -25.97
C ILE A 114 11.56 -12.67 -26.68
N TRP A 115 12.62 -11.91 -26.95
CA TRP A 115 13.70 -12.35 -27.83
C TRP A 115 14.86 -13.01 -27.09
N CYS A 116 15.08 -12.69 -25.82
CA CYS A 116 16.17 -13.26 -25.04
C CYS A 116 15.66 -14.17 -23.92
N LEU A 117 14.80 -13.67 -23.03
CA LEU A 117 14.40 -14.46 -21.85
C LEU A 117 13.52 -15.65 -22.20
N ALA A 118 12.52 -15.51 -23.07
CA ALA A 118 11.62 -16.60 -23.44
C ALA A 118 12.37 -17.82 -24.05
N PRO A 119 13.28 -17.67 -25.04
CA PRO A 119 14.06 -18.81 -25.52
C PRO A 119 15.03 -19.36 -24.46
N CYS A 120 15.68 -18.49 -23.66
CA CYS A 120 16.54 -18.94 -22.57
C CYS A 120 15.77 -19.77 -21.54
N LEU A 121 14.58 -19.34 -21.12
CA LEU A 121 13.71 -20.09 -20.21
C LEU A 121 13.26 -21.42 -20.82
N ARG A 122 13.03 -21.46 -22.14
CA ARG A 122 12.70 -22.71 -22.83
C ARG A 122 13.86 -23.70 -22.80
N VAL A 123 15.08 -23.25 -23.09
CA VAL A 123 16.30 -24.08 -22.99
C VAL A 123 16.51 -24.53 -21.55
N TRP A 124 16.43 -23.61 -20.59
CA TRP A 124 16.54 -23.90 -19.16
C TRP A 124 15.54 -24.98 -18.72
N LYS A 125 14.29 -24.88 -19.16
CA LYS A 125 13.25 -25.87 -18.85
C LYS A 125 13.61 -27.27 -19.38
N ILE A 126 14.19 -27.37 -20.58
CA ILE A 126 14.65 -28.64 -21.15
C ILE A 126 15.82 -29.19 -20.32
N THR A 127 16.79 -28.35 -19.98
CA THR A 127 17.94 -28.75 -19.15
C THR A 127 17.49 -29.22 -17.78
N CYS A 128 16.61 -28.47 -17.09
CA CYS A 128 16.05 -28.88 -15.82
C CYS A 128 15.24 -30.18 -15.89
N ALA A 129 14.56 -30.46 -17.01
CA ALA A 129 13.87 -31.75 -17.19
C ALA A 129 14.88 -32.92 -17.23
N ALA A 130 16.01 -32.74 -17.91
CA ALA A 130 17.08 -33.73 -17.91
C ALA A 130 17.70 -33.89 -16.50
N THR A 131 17.99 -32.78 -15.82
CA THR A 131 18.49 -32.78 -14.45
C THR A 131 17.51 -33.46 -13.49
N ARG A 132 16.20 -33.20 -13.61
CA ARG A 132 15.16 -33.87 -12.82
C ARG A 132 15.20 -35.38 -12.99
N ASN A 133 15.37 -35.88 -14.20
CA ASN A 133 15.46 -37.33 -14.44
C ASN A 133 16.68 -37.93 -13.74
N PHE A 134 17.84 -37.25 -13.81
CA PHE A 134 19.04 -37.67 -13.10
C PHE A 134 18.83 -37.69 -11.57
N PHE A 135 18.34 -36.59 -11.00
CA PHE A 135 18.05 -36.52 -9.57
C PHE A 135 17.00 -37.53 -9.13
N SER A 136 15.97 -37.78 -9.93
CA SER A 136 14.97 -38.81 -9.67
C SER A 136 15.61 -40.20 -9.60
N ALA A 137 16.52 -40.53 -10.52
CA ALA A 137 17.23 -41.80 -10.50
C ALA A 137 18.11 -41.93 -9.23
N VAL A 138 18.85 -40.88 -8.87
CA VAL A 138 19.67 -40.85 -7.65
C VAL A 138 18.80 -41.01 -6.40
N THR A 139 17.66 -40.31 -6.36
CA THR A 139 16.72 -40.37 -5.24
C THR A 139 16.12 -41.77 -5.11
N GLN A 140 15.75 -42.41 -6.23
CA GLN A 140 15.27 -43.80 -6.21
C GLN A 140 16.37 -44.78 -5.80
N ALA A 141 17.62 -44.56 -6.19
CA ALA A 141 18.73 -45.44 -5.84
C ALA A 141 19.12 -45.33 -4.35
N ILE A 142 18.98 -44.15 -3.73
CA ILE A 142 19.44 -43.90 -2.36
C ILE A 142 18.28 -43.87 -1.37
N VAL A 143 17.28 -43.02 -1.62
CA VAL A 143 16.21 -42.76 -0.66
C VAL A 143 15.26 -43.95 -0.56
N ARG A 144 14.97 -44.62 -1.68
CA ARG A 144 14.06 -45.77 -1.69
C ARG A 144 14.52 -46.93 -0.80
N PRO A 145 15.76 -47.44 -0.89
CA PRO A 145 16.19 -48.51 0.02
C PRO A 145 16.28 -48.07 1.49
N ILE A 146 16.60 -46.80 1.77
CA ILE A 146 16.59 -46.28 3.15
C ILE A 146 15.16 -46.28 3.70
N MET A 147 14.19 -45.81 2.92
CA MET A 147 12.79 -45.80 3.36
C MET A 147 12.22 -47.21 3.46
N ASP A 148 12.57 -48.12 2.56
CA ASP A 148 12.15 -49.53 2.64
C ASP A 148 12.73 -50.21 3.89
N SER A 149 14.00 -49.96 4.21
CA SER A 149 14.63 -50.53 5.42
C SER A 149 14.05 -49.94 6.72
N LEU A 150 13.76 -48.63 6.76
CA LEU A 150 13.03 -48.03 7.88
C LEU A 150 11.62 -48.61 8.01
N GLY A 151 10.90 -48.78 6.91
CA GLY A 151 9.60 -49.45 6.90
C GLY A 151 9.68 -50.87 7.44
N TYR A 152 10.72 -51.62 7.07
CA TYR A 152 10.95 -52.99 7.57
C TYR A 152 11.26 -53.03 9.07
N LEU A 153 11.97 -52.03 9.60
CA LEU A 153 12.22 -51.88 11.05
C LEU A 153 10.89 -51.76 11.81
N PHE A 154 9.98 -50.89 11.35
CA PHE A 154 8.69 -50.66 11.99
C PHE A 154 7.70 -51.81 11.76
N HIS A 155 7.79 -52.53 10.63
CA HIS A 155 6.92 -53.67 10.32
C HIS A 155 7.03 -54.82 11.33
N ASN A 156 8.23 -55.04 11.90
CA ASN A 156 8.44 -56.13 12.86
C ASN A 156 7.92 -55.83 14.29
N ILE A 157 7.44 -54.62 14.56
CA ILE A 157 6.91 -54.24 15.87
C ILE A 157 5.44 -54.67 15.97
N ARG A 158 5.20 -55.88 16.50
CA ARG A 158 3.85 -56.36 16.85
C ARG A 158 3.46 -55.87 18.25
N VAL A 159 2.60 -54.87 18.31
CA VAL A 159 2.00 -54.39 19.57
C VAL A 159 0.90 -55.35 19.99
N PHE A 160 1.11 -56.09 21.08
CA PHE A 160 0.05 -56.83 21.75
C PHE A 160 -0.63 -55.92 22.76
N ASN A 161 -1.84 -55.47 22.43
CA ASN A 161 -2.69 -54.76 23.38
C ASN A 161 -3.33 -55.77 24.32
N GLN A 162 -2.71 -55.96 25.48
CA GLN A 162 -3.33 -56.70 26.57
C GLN A 162 -4.36 -55.80 27.23
N LYS A 163 -5.65 -56.02 26.93
CA LYS A 163 -6.71 -55.46 27.77
C LYS A 163 -6.54 -56.05 29.16
N LEU A 164 -6.29 -55.20 30.15
CA LEU A 164 -6.31 -55.64 31.54
C LEU A 164 -7.67 -56.29 31.82
N PRO A 165 -7.72 -57.41 32.57
CA PRO A 165 -8.99 -57.94 33.02
C PRO A 165 -9.69 -56.85 33.82
N ASP A 166 -10.92 -56.52 33.44
CA ASP A 166 -11.80 -55.65 34.22
C ASP A 166 -12.03 -56.32 35.57
N GLY A 167 -11.17 -55.98 36.53
CA GLY A 167 -11.33 -56.38 37.92
C GLY A 167 -12.66 -55.86 38.44
N PRO A 168 -13.39 -56.62 39.27
CA PRO A 168 -14.68 -56.18 39.75
C PRO A 168 -14.54 -54.92 40.60
N ALA A 169 -15.07 -53.85 40.03
CA ALA A 169 -15.56 -52.62 40.65
C ALA A 169 -14.54 -51.59 41.17
N LYS A 170 -14.63 -50.41 40.52
CA LYS A 170 -14.84 -49.09 41.12
C LYS A 170 -13.70 -48.53 41.98
N GLY A 171 -12.97 -47.59 41.40
CA GLY A 171 -12.12 -46.64 42.11
C GLY A 171 -12.07 -45.35 41.31
N ASP A 172 -12.71 -44.33 41.87
CA ASP A 172 -12.96 -43.02 41.30
C ASP A 172 -11.67 -42.30 40.84
N ASP A 173 -11.81 -41.51 39.77
CA ASP A 173 -11.03 -40.32 39.39
C ASP A 173 -9.51 -40.30 39.64
N PHE A 174 -8.75 -40.23 38.53
CA PHE A 174 -7.56 -39.39 38.51
C PHE A 174 -7.46 -38.67 37.17
N LEU A 175 -8.20 -37.56 37.07
CA LEU A 175 -7.84 -36.43 36.22
C LEU A 175 -6.46 -35.93 36.67
N VAL A 176 -5.44 -36.16 35.84
CA VAL A 176 -4.25 -35.31 35.82
C VAL A 176 -4.36 -34.43 34.61
N VAL A 177 -4.58 -33.16 34.92
CA VAL A 177 -4.33 -31.92 34.18
C VAL A 177 -3.39 -32.08 32.98
#